data_AF-A0A9E4PXD6-F1
#
_entry.id   AF-A0A9E4PXD6-F1
#
_cell.length_a   1.000
_cell.length_b   1.000
_cell.length_c   1.000
_cell.angle_alpha   90.00
_cell.angle_beta   90.00
_cell.angle_gamma   90.00
#
_symmetry.space_group_name_H-M   'P 1'
#
loop_
_entity.id
_entity.type
_entity.pdbx_description
1 polymer ?
#
loop_
_entity_poly.entity_id
_entity_poly.type
_entity_poly.pdbx_seq_one_letter_code
_entity_poly.pdbx_strand_id
1 'polypeptide(L)'
;STEQIEATLEVIRSRLSTFGLDGTVTKAGGNQIAVELRDVSDAELVKRLIGKRAHLVFKERTCADPLCQEFTDSDTLLTGEDVVNAFASTNTQGEWVMNIQFGSRGAGIFSELTERIFTQQDTKRIAIFLDENELFAPVARAWIRDGRIQITGNFSREDASTLAIQLESGRLPVALELISEEVR
;
A
#
# COMPACT_ATOMS: atom_id res chain seq x y z
N SER A 1 -7.83 5.65 20.92
CA SER A 1 -7.06 5.84 22.16
C SER A 1 -5.99 6.91 21.95
N THR A 2 -5.35 7.41 23.01
CA THR A 2 -4.22 8.36 22.86
C THR A 2 -3.10 7.77 21.99
N GLU A 3 -2.76 6.50 22.20
CA GLU A 3 -1.77 5.77 21.41
C GLU A 3 -2.11 5.74 19.91
N GLN A 4 -3.36 5.47 19.55
CA GLN A 4 -3.80 5.51 18.14
C GLN A 4 -3.68 6.90 17.53
N ILE A 5 -3.93 7.97 18.29
CA ILE A 5 -3.76 9.34 17.80
C ILE A 5 -2.28 9.61 17.54
N GLU A 6 -1.39 9.31 18.48
CA GLU A 6 0.05 9.53 18.30
C GLU A 6 0.59 8.73 17.10
N ALA A 7 0.24 7.45 16.98
CA ALA A 7 0.62 6.65 15.82
C ALA A 7 0.07 7.23 14.50
N THR A 8 -1.13 7.80 14.50
CA THR A 8 -1.71 8.47 13.33
C THR A 8 -0.94 9.74 12.98
N LEU A 9 -0.59 10.56 13.98
CA LEU A 9 0.21 11.77 13.79
C LEU A 9 1.56 11.43 13.13
N GLU A 10 2.24 10.39 13.61
CA GLU A 10 3.52 9.93 13.04
C GLU A 10 3.40 9.48 11.58
N VAL A 11 2.38 8.70 11.24
CA VAL A 11 2.16 8.26 9.85
C VAL A 11 1.88 9.46 8.93
N ILE A 12 1.06 10.42 9.36
CA ILE A 12 0.77 11.63 8.57
C ILE A 12 2.05 12.45 8.37
N ARG A 13 2.86 12.66 9.42
CA ARG A 13 4.15 13.35 9.34
C ARG A 13 5.10 12.67 8.36
N SER A 14 5.23 11.34 8.47
CA SER A 14 6.06 10.54 7.57
C SER A 14 5.65 10.72 6.12
N ARG A 15 4.34 10.64 5.80
CA ARG A 15 3.84 10.80 4.43
C ARG A 15 4.12 12.17 3.84
N LEU A 16 3.90 13.23 4.63
CA LEU A 16 4.20 14.60 4.20
C LEU A 16 5.70 14.77 3.94
N SER A 17 6.53 14.27 4.85
CA SER A 17 7.99 14.34 4.72
C SER A 17 8.50 13.57 3.49
N THR A 18 8.04 12.33 3.27
CA THR A 18 8.41 11.53 2.09
C THR A 18 7.93 12.17 0.79
N PHE A 19 6.76 12.81 0.80
CA PHE A 19 6.27 13.55 -0.36
C PHE A 19 7.02 14.89 -0.59
N GLY A 20 7.79 15.36 0.40
CA GLY A 20 8.55 16.60 0.33
C GLY A 20 7.73 17.85 0.66
N LEU A 21 6.63 17.69 1.41
CA LEU A 21 5.84 18.81 1.93
C LEU A 21 6.22 19.11 3.38
N ASP A 22 6.55 20.38 3.62
CA ASP A 22 6.75 20.89 4.96
C ASP A 22 5.43 21.36 5.58
N GLY A 23 5.21 21.01 6.84
CA GLY A 23 4.02 21.39 7.57
C GLY A 23 4.02 20.94 9.01
N THR A 24 2.98 21.35 9.75
CA THR A 24 2.78 20.93 11.12
C THR A 24 1.58 20.00 11.23
N VAL A 25 1.77 18.90 11.93
CA VAL A 25 0.74 17.90 12.21
C VAL A 25 0.59 17.84 13.72
N THR A 26 -0.54 18.28 14.25
CA THR A 26 -0.76 18.43 15.70
C THR A 26 -2.12 17.89 16.13
N LYS A 27 -2.27 17.58 17.41
CA LYS A 27 -3.56 17.21 17.99
C LYS A 27 -4.39 18.48 18.25
N ALA A 28 -5.56 18.58 17.61
CA ALA A 28 -6.44 19.75 17.67
C ALA A 28 -7.54 19.66 18.75
N GLY A 29 -7.40 18.74 19.70
CA GLY A 29 -8.37 18.47 20.78
C GLY A 29 -9.18 17.19 20.54
N GLY A 30 -9.58 16.51 21.62
CA GLY A 30 -10.30 15.23 21.53
C GLY A 30 -9.57 14.21 20.65
N ASN A 31 -10.24 13.79 19.56
CA ASN A 31 -9.74 12.87 18.53
C ASN A 31 -9.41 13.57 17.19
N GLN A 32 -9.20 14.89 17.21
CA GLN A 32 -8.96 15.68 16.01
C GLN A 32 -7.46 15.90 15.77
N ILE A 33 -7.09 15.90 14.50
CA ILE A 33 -5.73 16.18 14.03
C ILE A 33 -5.82 17.42 13.13
N ALA A 34 -5.01 18.43 13.43
CA ALA A 34 -4.81 19.58 12.56
C ALA A 34 -3.55 19.35 11.73
N VAL A 35 -3.68 19.57 10.42
CA VAL A 35 -2.57 19.54 9.46
C VAL A 35 -2.51 20.91 8.80
N GLU A 36 -1.43 21.64 9.06
CA GLU A 36 -1.19 22.95 8.47
C GLU A 36 -0.01 22.83 7.52
N LEU A 37 -0.25 23.12 6.26
CA LEU A 37 0.75 23.02 5.20
C LEU A 37 1.00 24.41 4.61
N ARG A 38 2.20 24.61 4.07
CA ARG A 38 2.55 25.80 3.29
C ARG A 38 2.69 25.42 1.83
N ASP A 39 2.37 26.35 0.94
CA ASP A 39 2.63 26.24 -0.49
C ASP A 39 2.05 24.97 -1.17
N VAL A 40 0.85 24.55 -0.75
CA VAL A 40 0.15 23.40 -1.35
C VAL A 40 -0.50 23.80 -2.66
N SER A 41 0.01 23.26 -3.77
CA SER A 41 -0.58 23.46 -5.09
C SER A 41 -1.79 22.57 -5.36
N ASP A 42 -1.83 21.38 -4.76
CA ASP A 42 -2.89 20.39 -4.96
C ASP A 42 -3.35 19.80 -3.62
N ALA A 43 -4.40 20.39 -3.06
CA ALA A 43 -4.97 19.95 -1.79
C ALA A 43 -5.65 18.57 -1.90
N GLU A 44 -6.18 18.19 -3.07
CA GLU A 44 -6.81 16.88 -3.28
C GLU A 44 -5.79 15.75 -3.24
N LEU A 45 -4.63 15.95 -3.87
CA LEU A 45 -3.52 15.00 -3.78
C LEU A 45 -3.06 14.82 -2.33
N VAL A 46 -2.89 15.90 -1.58
CA VAL A 46 -2.53 15.83 -0.15
C VAL A 46 -3.57 15.05 0.64
N LYS A 47 -4.86 15.34 0.46
CA LYS A 47 -5.95 14.63 1.15
C LYS A 47 -5.94 13.14 0.84
N ARG A 48 -5.73 12.76 -0.43
CA ARG A 48 -5.57 11.35 -0.82
C ARG A 48 -4.36 10.73 -0.14
N LEU A 49 -3.23 11.43 -0.11
CA LEU A 49 -1.98 10.98 0.48
C LEU A 49 -2.14 10.67 1.98
N ILE A 50 -2.65 11.63 2.77
CA ILE A 50 -2.68 11.52 4.24
C ILE A 50 -3.95 10.86 4.79
N GLY A 51 -5.05 10.85 4.03
CA GLY A 51 -6.35 10.37 4.50
C GLY A 51 -6.61 8.87 4.32
N LYS A 52 -5.89 8.20 3.42
CA LYS A 52 -6.08 6.76 3.15
C LYS A 52 -5.38 5.89 4.19
N ARG A 53 -5.99 4.78 4.60
CA ARG A 53 -5.37 3.88 5.56
C ARG A 53 -4.18 3.16 4.97
N ALA A 54 -4.27 2.76 3.70
CA ALA A 54 -3.25 1.99 3.01
C ALA A 54 -2.97 0.62 3.64
N HIS A 55 -4.05 -0.06 4.02
CA HIS A 55 -3.98 -1.42 4.52
C HIS A 55 -3.77 -2.40 3.36
N LEU A 56 -2.49 -2.69 3.07
CA LEU A 56 -2.08 -3.64 2.05
C LEU A 56 -2.06 -5.06 2.63
N VAL A 57 -2.74 -6.01 1.97
CA VAL A 57 -2.72 -7.43 2.33
C VAL A 57 -2.55 -8.30 1.09
N PHE A 58 -1.83 -9.40 1.26
CA PHE A 58 -1.62 -10.42 0.22
C PHE A 58 -2.41 -11.67 0.60
N LYS A 59 -3.13 -12.24 -0.36
CA LYS A 59 -3.94 -13.45 -0.20
C LYS A 59 -3.56 -14.50 -1.22
N GLU A 60 -3.60 -15.77 -0.83
CA GLU A 60 -3.52 -16.89 -1.77
C GLU A 60 -4.90 -17.11 -2.36
N ARG A 61 -5.05 -16.80 -3.64
CA ARG A 61 -6.30 -16.99 -4.39
C ARG A 61 -6.27 -18.35 -5.08
N THR A 62 -7.30 -19.15 -4.89
CA THR A 62 -7.46 -20.47 -5.53
C THR A 62 -8.80 -20.58 -6.24
N CYS A 63 -8.83 -21.02 -7.49
CA CYS A 63 -10.06 -21.53 -8.12
C CYS A 63 -10.21 -23.03 -7.87
N ALA A 64 -11.41 -23.43 -7.47
CA ALA A 64 -11.73 -24.82 -7.15
C ALA A 64 -12.39 -25.56 -8.32
N ASP A 65 -12.99 -24.83 -9.28
CA ASP A 65 -13.67 -25.41 -10.41
C ASP A 65 -12.76 -25.47 -11.66
N PRO A 66 -12.95 -26.47 -12.56
CA PRO A 66 -12.11 -26.62 -13.76
C PRO A 66 -12.15 -25.44 -14.74
N LEU A 67 -13.16 -24.58 -14.66
CA LEU A 67 -13.32 -23.41 -15.53
C LEU A 67 -12.84 -22.12 -14.85
N CYS A 68 -12.40 -22.18 -13.58
CA CYS A 68 -12.01 -21.06 -12.74
C CYS A 68 -13.00 -19.89 -12.81
N GLN A 69 -14.28 -20.22 -12.69
CA GLN A 69 -15.37 -19.24 -12.59
C GLN A 69 -15.50 -18.70 -11.16
N GLU A 70 -15.13 -19.51 -10.16
CA GLU A 70 -15.18 -19.11 -8.76
C GLU A 70 -13.80 -19.14 -8.12
N PHE A 71 -13.50 -18.09 -7.35
CA PHE A 71 -12.25 -17.94 -6.61
C PHE A 71 -12.51 -17.82 -5.12
N THR A 72 -11.61 -18.39 -4.34
CA THR A 72 -11.55 -18.23 -2.88
C THR A 72 -10.22 -17.62 -2.50
N ASP A 73 -10.24 -16.69 -1.55
CA ASP A 73 -9.06 -16.01 -1.06
C ASP A 73 -8.77 -16.44 0.37
N SER A 74 -7.57 -16.98 0.59
CA SER A 74 -7.06 -17.32 1.91
C SER A 74 -6.06 -16.27 2.37
N ASP A 75 -6.22 -15.77 3.60
CA ASP A 75 -5.29 -14.79 4.17
C ASP A 75 -3.89 -15.39 4.28
N THR A 76 -2.88 -14.54 4.03
CA THR A 76 -1.48 -14.87 4.33
C THR A 76 -0.99 -14.06 5.52
N LEU A 77 0.22 -14.35 5.99
CA LEU A 77 0.89 -13.57 7.03
C LEU A 77 1.62 -12.33 6.48
N LEU A 78 1.51 -12.05 5.17
CA LEU A 78 2.19 -10.97 4.48
C LEU A 78 1.28 -9.75 4.35
N THR A 79 1.72 -8.63 4.91
CA THR A 79 0.97 -7.35 4.87
C THR A 79 1.89 -6.19 4.48
N GLY A 80 1.33 -4.99 4.38
CA GLY A 80 2.11 -3.76 4.22
C GLY A 80 3.14 -3.52 5.34
N GLU A 81 2.96 -4.12 6.54
CA GLU A 81 3.92 -4.00 7.65
C GLU A 81 5.23 -4.77 7.38
N ASP A 82 5.24 -5.66 6.39
CA ASP A 82 6.44 -6.36 5.93
C ASP A 82 7.26 -5.54 4.93
N VAL A 83 6.72 -4.42 4.43
CA VAL A 83 7.39 -3.56 3.45
C VAL A 83 8.43 -2.71 4.17
N VAL A 84 9.67 -2.75 3.66
CA VAL A 84 10.78 -1.92 4.16
C VAL A 84 11.19 -0.82 3.19
N ASN A 85 10.73 -0.91 1.93
CA ASN A 85 10.91 0.13 0.93
C ASN A 85 9.84 -0.03 -0.15
N ALA A 86 9.27 1.08 -0.61
CA ALA A 86 8.36 1.12 -1.75
C ALA A 86 8.61 2.39 -2.57
N PHE A 87 8.70 2.27 -3.89
CA PHE A 87 8.91 3.43 -4.76
C PHE A 87 8.31 3.23 -6.15
N ALA A 88 7.82 4.33 -6.73
CA ALA A 88 7.35 4.36 -8.10
C ALA A 88 8.52 4.52 -9.08
N SER A 89 8.45 3.83 -10.22
CA SER A 89 9.37 4.04 -11.34
C SER A 89 8.66 3.78 -12.66
N THR A 90 9.35 3.98 -13.78
CA THR A 90 8.91 3.46 -15.08
C THR A 90 9.62 2.14 -15.38
N ASN A 91 8.92 1.21 -16.03
CA ASN A 91 9.55 0.00 -16.58
C ASN A 91 10.19 0.30 -17.95
N THR A 92 10.74 -0.73 -18.60
CA THR A 92 11.37 -0.61 -19.92
C THR A 92 10.42 -0.17 -21.04
N GLN A 93 9.12 -0.31 -20.84
CA GLN A 93 8.05 0.09 -21.77
C GLN A 93 7.57 1.52 -21.50
N GLY A 94 8.08 2.18 -20.47
CA GLY A 94 7.65 3.53 -20.06
C GLY A 94 6.39 3.55 -19.20
N GLU A 95 5.90 2.40 -18.76
CA GLU A 95 4.71 2.28 -17.91
C GLU A 95 5.08 2.51 -16.45
N TRP A 96 4.22 3.19 -15.70
CA TRP A 96 4.41 3.37 -14.26
C TRP A 96 4.18 2.07 -13.51
N VAL A 97 5.12 1.75 -12.64
CA VAL A 97 5.12 0.56 -11.82
C VAL A 97 5.48 0.92 -10.38
N MET A 98 5.04 0.09 -9.45
CA MET A 98 5.40 0.22 -8.04
C MET A 98 6.34 -0.91 -7.66
N ASN A 99 7.53 -0.56 -7.17
CA ASN A 99 8.52 -1.51 -6.69
C ASN A 99 8.40 -1.61 -5.17
N ILE A 100 8.41 -2.82 -4.64
CA ILE A 100 8.30 -3.11 -3.21
C ILE A 100 9.43 -4.05 -2.81
N GLN A 101 10.07 -3.75 -1.69
CA GLN A 101 11.00 -4.63 -1.01
C GLN A 101 10.40 -5.01 0.35
N PHE A 102 10.31 -6.32 0.59
CA PHE A 102 10.00 -6.85 1.91
C PHE A 102 11.25 -6.99 2.77
N GLY A 103 11.07 -6.85 4.09
CA GLY A 103 12.08 -7.25 5.07
C GLY A 103 12.22 -8.78 5.14
N SER A 104 13.15 -9.29 5.96
CA SER A 104 13.47 -10.73 6.00
C SER A 104 12.25 -11.62 6.31
N ARG A 105 11.35 -11.19 7.21
CA ARG A 105 10.11 -11.91 7.53
C ARG A 105 9.21 -12.02 6.29
N GLY A 106 8.86 -10.88 5.70
CA GLY A 106 8.00 -10.83 4.52
C GLY A 106 8.61 -11.52 3.30
N ALA A 107 9.92 -11.39 3.09
CA ALA A 107 10.62 -12.08 2.01
C ALA A 107 10.50 -13.61 2.12
N GLY A 108 10.60 -14.17 3.33
CA GLY A 108 10.37 -15.59 3.58
C GLY A 108 8.93 -16.02 3.25
N ILE A 109 7.94 -15.32 3.80
CA ILE A 109 6.52 -15.62 3.56
C ILE A 109 6.18 -15.52 2.07
N PHE A 110 6.65 -14.47 1.40
CA PHE A 110 6.42 -14.27 -0.02
C PHE A 110 7.13 -15.32 -0.87
N SER A 111 8.29 -15.82 -0.42
CA SER A 111 9.00 -16.89 -1.10
C SER A 111 8.24 -18.20 -1.09
N GLU A 112 7.71 -18.60 0.07
CA GLU A 112 6.87 -19.80 0.19
C GLU A 112 5.58 -19.66 -0.63
N LEU A 113 4.97 -18.47 -0.63
CA LEU A 113 3.76 -18.20 -1.40
C LEU A 113 4.03 -18.33 -2.91
N THR A 114 5.10 -17.72 -3.42
CA THR A 114 5.45 -17.77 -4.84
C THR A 114 5.91 -19.16 -5.28
N GLU A 115 6.58 -19.93 -4.43
CA GLU A 115 6.95 -21.32 -4.71
C GLU A 115 5.70 -22.18 -4.98
N ARG A 116 4.71 -22.12 -4.09
CA ARG A 116 3.45 -22.86 -4.26
C ARG A 116 2.73 -22.45 -5.54
N ILE A 117 2.59 -21.15 -5.79
CA ILE A 117 1.82 -20.62 -6.92
C ILE A 117 2.53 -20.86 -8.25
N PHE A 118 3.86 -20.74 -8.31
CA PHE A 118 4.63 -20.94 -9.54
C PHE A 118 4.43 -22.34 -10.13
N THR A 119 4.19 -23.35 -9.29
CA THR A 119 3.90 -24.73 -9.72
C THR A 119 2.42 -25.00 -10.02
N GLN A 120 1.53 -24.04 -9.76
CA GLN A 120 0.07 -24.16 -9.84
C GLN A 120 -0.60 -22.93 -10.48
N GLN A 121 0.04 -22.33 -11.50
CA GLN A 121 -0.37 -21.04 -12.08
C GLN A 121 -1.77 -21.06 -12.74
N ASP A 122 -2.25 -22.24 -13.15
CA ASP A 122 -3.59 -22.38 -13.74
C ASP A 122 -4.68 -22.13 -12.70
N THR A 123 -4.44 -22.55 -11.45
CA THR A 123 -5.46 -22.53 -10.40
C THR A 123 -5.19 -21.54 -9.28
N LYS A 124 -3.97 -20.97 -9.21
CA LYS A 124 -3.57 -20.09 -8.11
C LYS A 124 -3.02 -18.74 -8.54
N ARG A 125 -3.32 -17.73 -7.73
CA ARG A 125 -2.90 -16.33 -7.90
C ARG A 125 -2.52 -15.71 -6.56
N ILE A 126 -1.75 -14.63 -6.60
CA ILE A 126 -1.50 -13.76 -5.46
C ILE A 126 -2.49 -12.61 -5.57
N ALA A 127 -3.57 -12.63 -4.79
CA ALA A 127 -4.50 -11.50 -4.76
C ALA A 127 -3.99 -10.44 -3.79
N ILE A 128 -3.89 -9.20 -4.25
CA ILE A 128 -3.34 -8.07 -3.52
C ILE A 128 -4.48 -7.09 -3.30
N PHE A 129 -4.75 -6.78 -2.04
CA PHE A 129 -5.82 -5.87 -1.65
C PHE A 129 -5.26 -4.64 -0.96
N LEU A 130 -5.87 -3.49 -1.21
CA LEU A 130 -5.63 -2.24 -0.51
C LEU A 130 -6.96 -1.71 0.03
N ASP A 131 -7.03 -1.53 1.34
CA ASP A 131 -8.25 -1.06 2.01
C ASP A 131 -9.48 -1.86 1.56
N GLU A 132 -9.38 -3.20 1.57
CA GLU A 132 -10.40 -4.18 1.19
C GLU A 132 -10.76 -4.25 -0.31
N ASN A 133 -10.23 -3.34 -1.12
CA ASN A 133 -10.42 -3.36 -2.57
C ASN A 133 -9.30 -4.17 -3.23
N GLU A 134 -9.66 -5.09 -4.14
CA GLU A 134 -8.67 -5.79 -4.94
C GLU A 134 -7.94 -4.78 -5.84
N LEU A 135 -6.62 -4.73 -5.70
CA LEU A 135 -5.77 -4.00 -6.63
C LEU A 135 -5.46 -4.87 -7.83
N PHE A 136 -4.89 -6.06 -7.59
CA PHE A 136 -4.45 -6.98 -8.64
C PHE A 136 -4.47 -8.42 -8.14
N ALA A 137 -4.57 -9.38 -9.07
CA ALA A 137 -4.42 -10.81 -8.79
C ALA A 137 -3.46 -11.50 -9.78
N PRO A 138 -2.17 -11.13 -9.83
CA PRO A 138 -1.21 -11.73 -10.75
C PRO A 138 -0.90 -13.21 -10.42
N VAL A 139 -0.41 -13.92 -11.43
CA VAL A 139 0.24 -15.23 -11.26
C VAL A 139 1.73 -15.03 -10.93
N ALA A 140 2.27 -15.88 -10.04
CA ALA A 140 3.71 -15.93 -9.81
C ALA A 140 4.39 -16.70 -10.95
N ARG A 141 5.20 -16.01 -11.76
CA ARG A 141 5.90 -16.62 -12.92
C ARG A 141 7.27 -17.21 -12.59
N ALA A 142 7.73 -17.03 -11.36
CA ALA A 142 8.97 -17.57 -10.84
C ALA A 142 8.87 -17.71 -9.33
N TRP A 143 9.74 -18.55 -8.77
CA TRP A 143 9.98 -18.59 -7.33
C TRP A 143 10.85 -17.40 -6.90
N ILE A 144 10.27 -16.48 -6.14
CA ILE A 144 10.91 -15.23 -5.73
C ILE A 144 11.49 -15.42 -4.33
N ARG A 145 12.80 -15.22 -4.16
CA ARG A 145 13.52 -15.52 -2.90
C ARG A 145 14.08 -14.29 -2.18
N ASP A 146 14.21 -13.18 -2.89
CA ASP A 146 14.85 -11.97 -2.39
C ASP A 146 13.86 -10.91 -1.87
N GLY A 147 12.56 -11.23 -1.89
CA GLY A 147 11.50 -10.37 -1.37
C GLY A 147 11.30 -9.08 -2.17
N ARG A 148 11.78 -9.02 -3.42
CA ARG A 148 11.59 -7.89 -4.33
C ARG A 148 10.48 -8.17 -5.30
N ILE A 149 9.54 -7.24 -5.40
CA ILE A 149 8.45 -7.33 -6.37
C ILE A 149 8.26 -6.03 -7.11
N GLN A 150 7.72 -6.15 -8.31
CA GLN A 150 7.20 -5.04 -9.08
C GLN A 150 5.72 -5.30 -9.34
N ILE A 151 4.88 -4.36 -8.89
CA ILE A 151 3.45 -4.35 -9.16
C ILE A 151 3.23 -3.50 -10.40
N THR A 152 2.82 -4.16 -11.47
CA THR A 152 2.40 -3.53 -12.72
C THR A 152 0.89 -3.33 -12.72
N GLY A 153 0.45 -2.27 -13.35
CA GLY A 153 -0.96 -1.94 -13.58
C GLY A 153 -1.01 -0.68 -14.42
N ASN A 154 -2.19 -0.29 -14.90
CA ASN A 154 -2.37 0.98 -15.62
C ASN A 154 -2.29 2.18 -14.65
N PHE A 155 -1.23 2.25 -13.84
CA PHE A 155 -1.01 3.32 -12.91
C PHE A 155 -0.70 4.61 -13.67
N SER A 156 -1.27 5.71 -13.19
CA SER A 156 -0.70 7.01 -13.47
C SER A 156 0.58 7.20 -12.63
N ARG A 157 1.41 8.18 -13.00
CA ARG A 157 2.54 8.64 -12.17
C ARG A 157 2.10 8.94 -10.74
N GLU A 158 0.99 9.67 -10.64
CA GLU A 158 0.47 10.17 -9.39
C GLU A 158 -0.02 9.03 -8.49
N ASP A 159 -0.75 8.07 -9.04
CA ASP A 159 -1.25 6.92 -8.27
C ASP A 159 -0.10 6.03 -7.79
N ALA A 160 0.87 5.74 -8.67
CA ALA A 160 2.05 4.94 -8.30
C ALA A 160 2.86 5.62 -7.19
N SER A 161 3.09 6.93 -7.29
CA SER A 161 3.83 7.70 -6.29
C SER A 161 3.08 7.80 -4.97
N THR A 162 1.77 8.06 -5.01
CA THR A 162 0.94 8.19 -3.81
C THR A 162 0.88 6.88 -3.05
N LEU A 163 0.66 5.77 -3.76
CA LEU A 163 0.62 4.45 -3.15
C LEU A 163 1.98 4.05 -2.58
N ALA A 164 3.08 4.30 -3.30
CA ALA A 164 4.43 4.01 -2.80
C ALA A 164 4.71 4.73 -1.48
N ILE A 165 4.41 6.03 -1.39
CA ILE A 165 4.61 6.83 -0.16
C ILE A 165 3.73 6.30 0.98
N GLN A 166 2.49 5.94 0.68
CA GLN A 166 1.57 5.37 1.67
C GLN A 166 2.07 4.04 2.23
N LEU A 167 2.66 3.18 1.40
CA LEU A 167 3.22 1.91 1.84
C LEU A 167 4.52 2.10 2.63
N GLU A 168 5.41 2.99 2.16
CA GLU A 168 6.67 3.29 2.84
C GLU A 168 6.44 3.92 4.23
N SER A 169 5.46 4.81 4.34
CA SER A 169 5.11 5.47 5.60
C SER A 169 4.25 4.61 6.54
N GLY A 170 3.84 3.43 6.08
CA GLY A 170 2.96 2.53 6.83
C GLY A 170 1.48 2.93 6.82
N ARG A 171 0.67 2.00 7.36
CA ARG A 171 -0.78 2.15 7.39
C ARG A 171 -1.24 3.05 8.54
N LEU A 172 -2.34 3.78 8.31
CA LEU A 172 -3.01 4.46 9.42
C LEU A 172 -3.68 3.43 10.34
N PRO A 173 -3.54 3.55 11.67
CA PRO A 173 -4.17 2.64 12.61
C PRO A 173 -5.69 2.80 12.64
N VAL A 174 -6.21 3.96 12.24
CA VAL A 174 -7.63 4.31 12.23
C VAL A 174 -8.02 4.97 10.91
N ALA A 175 -9.30 4.89 10.56
CA ALA A 175 -9.86 5.68 9.46
C ALA A 175 -9.96 7.16 9.87
N LEU A 176 -9.72 8.06 8.93
CA LEU A 176 -9.83 9.50 9.14
C LEU A 176 -11.03 10.06 8.37
N GLU A 177 -11.64 11.09 8.93
CA GLU A 177 -12.70 11.86 8.30
C GLU A 177 -12.27 13.33 8.25
N LEU A 178 -12.43 13.96 7.08
CA LEU A 178 -12.15 15.37 6.92
C LEU A 178 -13.30 16.18 7.54
N ILE A 179 -12.99 16.96 8.57
CA ILE A 179 -13.98 17.78 9.29
C ILE A 179 -14.02 19.23 8.78
N SER A 180 -12.89 19.77 8.34
CA SER A 180 -12.78 21.15 7.86
C SER A 180 -11.54 21.28 6.98
N GLU A 181 -11.60 22.20 6.02
CA GLU A 181 -10.51 22.58 5.14
C GLU A 181 -10.55 24.10 4.97
N GLU A 182 -9.44 24.77 5.24
CA GLU A 182 -9.25 26.19 4.96
C GLU A 182 -8.03 26.36 4.06
N VAL A 183 -8.24 26.94 2.87
CA VAL A 183 -7.17 27.35 1.96
C VAL A 183 -6.98 28.85 2.14
N ARG A 184 -5.77 29.27 2.54
CA ARG A 184 -5.40 30.67 2.70
C ARG A 184 -4.55 31.15 1.53
#